data_AF-A0A2W7RSR8-F1
#
_entry.id   AF-A0A2W7RSR8-F1
#
_cell.length_a   1.000
_cell.length_b   1.000
_cell.length_c   1.000
_cell.angle_alpha   90.00
_cell.angle_beta   90.00
_cell.angle_gamma   90.00
#
_symmetry.space_group_name_H-M   'P 1'
#
loop_
_entity.id
_entity.type
_entity.pdbx_description
1 polymer ?
#
loop_
_entity_poly.entity_id
_entity_poly.type
_entity_poly.pdbx_seq_one_letter_code
_entity_poly.pdbx_strand_id
1 'polypeptide(L)'
;MVSVNKVRNILRDLNDHTGWRFAVGVRIRFANPTLLFQTYPQEWIDYYNDNALIFTDPTIRWGLSHAGVCDWDDLRADDGAGMMTKAAEHGLRFGIVVSVGDVGSRTLGFFCHADRPLTAEEIAFAADRVEQMHDATEGLGEVSEDKLNDLRAIGAGLRHD
;
A
#
# COMPACT_ATOMS: atom_id res chain seq x y z
N MET A 1 -18.58 -1.97 10.62
CA MET A 1 -19.35 -1.60 9.41
C MET A 1 -18.53 -0.62 8.59
N VAL A 2 -18.36 -0.91 7.30
CA VAL A 2 -17.51 -0.15 6.39
C VAL A 2 -17.90 1.32 6.31
N SER A 3 -16.94 2.23 6.46
CA SER A 3 -17.18 3.68 6.48
C SER A 3 -16.44 4.41 5.36
N VAL A 4 -17.17 4.78 4.31
CA VAL A 4 -16.67 5.54 3.14
C VAL A 4 -16.03 6.86 3.56
N ASN A 5 -16.64 7.59 4.50
CA ASN A 5 -16.11 8.88 4.96
C ASN A 5 -14.80 8.71 5.74
N LYS A 6 -14.66 7.65 6.56
CA LYS A 6 -13.39 7.35 7.24
C LYS A 6 -12.30 7.00 6.22
N VAL A 7 -12.59 6.11 5.27
CA VAL A 7 -11.65 5.74 4.19
C VAL A 7 -11.20 7.00 3.42
N ARG A 8 -12.14 7.88 3.06
CA ARG A 8 -11.81 9.15 2.37
C ARG A 8 -10.88 10.04 3.19
N ASN A 9 -11.17 10.22 4.48
CA ASN A 9 -10.34 11.05 5.34
C ASN A 9 -8.93 10.47 5.50
N ILE A 10 -8.81 9.16 5.70
CA ILE A 10 -7.51 8.48 5.80
C ILE A 10 -6.71 8.67 4.51
N LEU A 11 -7.32 8.46 3.35
CA LEU A 11 -6.65 8.64 2.05
C LEU A 11 -6.24 10.10 1.82
N ARG A 12 -7.07 11.07 2.22
CA ARG A 12 -6.70 12.48 2.18
C ARG A 12 -5.50 12.75 3.07
N ASP A 13 -5.51 12.30 4.33
CA ASP A 13 -4.41 12.52 5.26
C ASP A 13 -3.09 11.91 4.75
N LEU A 14 -3.15 10.70 4.16
CA LEU A 14 -2.00 10.07 3.51
C LEU A 14 -1.53 10.85 2.27
N ASN A 15 -2.47 11.40 1.49
CA ASN A 15 -2.19 12.17 0.29
C ASN A 15 -1.68 13.59 0.60
N ASP A 16 -2.10 14.22 1.70
CA ASP A 16 -1.63 15.57 2.05
C ASP A 16 -0.17 15.57 2.52
N HIS A 17 0.39 14.40 2.86
CA HIS A 17 1.81 14.25 3.14
C HIS A 17 2.63 14.26 1.85
N THR A 18 3.18 15.43 1.49
CA THR A 18 3.79 15.71 0.17
C THR A 18 5.14 15.00 -0.07
N GLY A 19 5.75 14.43 0.96
CA GLY A 19 7.08 13.83 0.86
C GLY A 19 7.12 12.44 0.21
N TRP A 20 6.05 11.66 0.32
CA TRP A 20 6.07 10.25 -0.09
C TRP A 20 5.13 9.94 -1.24
N ARG A 21 5.27 8.73 -1.78
CA ARG A 21 4.24 8.03 -2.56
C ARG A 21 3.86 6.76 -1.81
N PHE A 22 2.65 6.26 -2.07
CA PHE A 22 2.14 5.08 -1.38
C PHE A 22 1.28 4.19 -2.26
N ALA A 23 1.16 2.93 -1.85
CA ALA A 23 0.11 2.01 -2.25
C ALA A 23 -0.49 1.33 -1.02
N VAL A 24 -1.80 1.19 -0.93
CA VAL A 24 -2.50 0.49 0.15
C VAL A 24 -3.42 -0.57 -0.46
N GLY A 25 -3.06 -1.83 -0.24
CA GLY A 25 -3.86 -3.01 -0.59
C GLY A 25 -4.72 -3.43 0.59
N VAL A 26 -6.03 -3.28 0.46
CA VAL A 26 -6.98 -3.47 1.56
C VAL A 26 -7.64 -4.84 1.50
N ARG A 27 -7.67 -5.52 2.66
CA ARG A 27 -8.29 -6.84 2.86
C ARG A 27 -7.85 -7.85 1.79
N ILE A 28 -6.55 -8.06 1.69
CA ILE A 28 -5.91 -8.97 0.75
C ILE A 28 -6.28 -10.42 1.08
N ARG A 29 -6.77 -11.13 0.06
CA ARG A 29 -7.09 -12.57 0.11
C ARG A 29 -6.53 -13.21 -1.15
N PHE A 30 -5.81 -14.32 -1.01
CA PHE A 30 -5.18 -15.03 -2.14
C PHE A 30 -4.31 -14.10 -3.03
N ALA A 31 -3.52 -13.23 -2.40
CA ALA A 31 -2.72 -12.18 -3.07
C ALA A 31 -3.50 -11.10 -3.83
N ASN A 32 -4.84 -11.08 -3.74
CA ASN A 32 -5.67 -10.08 -4.38
C ASN A 32 -6.26 -9.11 -3.36
N PRO A 33 -5.96 -7.81 -3.43
CA PRO A 33 -6.63 -6.80 -2.61
C PRO A 33 -8.09 -6.62 -3.06
N THR A 34 -8.99 -6.40 -2.11
CA THR A 34 -10.39 -6.05 -2.41
C THR A 34 -10.50 -4.60 -2.90
N LEU A 35 -9.67 -3.72 -2.33
CA LEU A 35 -9.48 -2.34 -2.79
C LEU A 35 -7.98 -2.05 -2.86
N LEU A 36 -7.57 -1.32 -3.89
CA LEU A 36 -6.21 -0.85 -4.06
C LEU A 36 -6.25 0.68 -4.26
N PHE A 37 -5.50 1.39 -3.43
CA PHE A 37 -5.30 2.84 -3.54
C PHE A 37 -3.82 3.11 -3.71
N GLN A 38 -3.41 3.90 -4.70
CA GLN A 38 -1.99 4.18 -4.91
C GLN A 38 -1.76 5.54 -5.55
N THR A 39 -0.59 6.11 -5.27
CA THR A 39 -0.07 7.38 -5.81
C THR A 39 1.24 7.18 -6.59
N TYR A 40 1.56 5.91 -6.89
CA TYR A 40 2.72 5.57 -7.70
C TYR A 40 2.58 6.11 -9.14
N PRO A 41 3.71 6.45 -9.79
CA PRO A 41 3.70 6.87 -11.18
C PRO A 41 3.10 5.78 -12.08
N GLN A 42 2.34 6.17 -13.09
CA GLN A 42 1.70 5.22 -14.00
C GLN A 42 2.73 4.30 -14.69
N GLU A 43 3.90 4.84 -15.08
CA GLU A 43 4.98 4.06 -15.70
C GLU A 43 5.47 2.91 -14.81
N TRP A 44 5.53 3.13 -13.49
CA TRP A 44 5.89 2.07 -12.55
C TRP A 44 4.77 1.04 -12.43
N ILE A 45 3.51 1.49 -12.35
CA ILE A 45 2.35 0.60 -12.27
C ILE A 45 2.28 -0.31 -13.49
N ASP A 46 2.48 0.24 -14.69
CA ASP A 46 2.49 -0.51 -15.94
C ASP A 46 3.63 -1.53 -15.96
N TYR A 47 4.86 -1.08 -15.63
CA TYR A 47 6.01 -1.99 -15.55
C TYR A 47 5.78 -3.13 -14.54
N TYR A 48 5.25 -2.81 -13.35
CA TYR A 48 4.99 -3.78 -12.30
C TYR A 48 4.01 -4.86 -12.76
N ASN A 49 2.96 -4.46 -13.47
CA ASN A 49 1.93 -5.35 -14.01
C ASN A 49 2.44 -6.18 -15.19
N ASP A 50 3.08 -5.55 -16.17
CA ASP A 50 3.57 -6.21 -17.39
C ASP A 50 4.61 -7.28 -17.10
N ASN A 51 5.40 -7.09 -16.02
CA ASN A 51 6.40 -8.05 -15.57
C ASN A 51 5.89 -8.99 -14.46
N ALA A 52 4.60 -8.90 -14.12
CA ALA A 52 3.96 -9.71 -13.07
C ALA A 52 4.75 -9.72 -11.74
N LEU A 53 5.28 -8.56 -11.33
CA LEU A 53 6.22 -8.46 -10.23
C LEU A 53 5.62 -8.90 -8.88
N ILE A 54 4.30 -8.87 -8.72
CA ILE A 54 3.59 -9.35 -7.52
C ILE A 54 4.04 -10.76 -7.06
N PHE A 55 4.44 -11.64 -7.99
CA PHE A 55 4.89 -12.99 -7.65
C PHE A 55 6.33 -13.05 -7.11
N THR A 56 7.13 -12.04 -7.43
CA THR A 56 8.55 -11.95 -7.04
C THR A 56 8.81 -10.87 -6.00
N ASP A 57 7.83 -10.00 -5.75
CA ASP A 57 7.90 -8.87 -4.83
C ASP A 57 8.15 -9.34 -3.38
N PRO A 58 9.34 -9.04 -2.81
CA PRO A 58 9.66 -9.45 -1.45
C PRO A 58 8.82 -8.68 -0.40
N THR A 59 8.35 -7.48 -0.71
CA THR A 59 7.53 -6.65 0.18
C THR A 59 6.12 -7.23 0.31
N ILE A 60 5.55 -7.74 -0.77
CA ILE A 60 4.28 -8.49 -0.76
C ILE A 60 4.45 -9.79 0.03
N ARG A 61 5.52 -10.56 -0.24
CA ARG A 61 5.80 -11.81 0.46
C ARG A 61 5.93 -11.59 1.98
N TRP A 62 6.71 -10.59 2.38
CA TRP A 62 6.88 -10.25 3.79
C TRP A 62 5.55 -9.80 4.40
N GLY A 63 4.84 -8.88 3.74
CA GLY A 63 3.57 -8.33 4.23
C GLY A 63 2.49 -9.40 4.41
N LEU A 64 2.43 -10.41 3.54
CA LEU A 64 1.48 -11.51 3.68
C LEU A 64 1.82 -12.46 4.85
N SER A 65 3.10 -12.61 5.20
CA SER A 65 3.58 -13.56 6.21
C SER A 65 3.78 -12.95 7.60
N HIS A 66 4.02 -11.64 7.69
CA HIS A 66 4.33 -10.93 8.93
C HIS A 66 3.36 -9.79 9.19
N ALA A 67 3.26 -9.35 10.45
CA ALA A 67 2.58 -8.13 10.85
C ALA A 67 3.60 -7.11 11.39
N GLY A 68 3.29 -5.82 11.30
CA GLY A 68 4.17 -4.74 11.73
C GLY A 68 4.75 -3.95 10.56
N VAL A 69 5.94 -3.38 10.76
CA VAL A 69 6.64 -2.56 9.76
C VAL A 69 7.98 -3.21 9.41
N CYS A 70 8.36 -3.18 8.14
CA CYS A 70 9.67 -3.61 7.66
C CYS A 70 10.20 -2.63 6.61
N ASP A 71 11.49 -2.31 6.72
CA ASP A 71 12.19 -1.49 5.74
C ASP A 71 12.50 -2.32 4.48
N TRP A 72 12.43 -1.69 3.32
CA TRP A 72 12.80 -2.36 2.06
C TRP A 72 14.28 -2.76 2.06
N ASP A 73 15.16 -2.01 2.73
CA ASP A 73 16.58 -2.35 2.85
C ASP A 73 16.79 -3.71 3.53
N ASP A 74 15.95 -4.08 4.50
CA ASP A 74 16.01 -5.38 5.19
C ASP A 74 15.58 -6.54 4.28
N LEU A 75 14.86 -6.26 3.19
CA LEU A 75 14.35 -7.23 2.22
C LEU A 75 15.21 -7.36 0.96
N ARG A 76 16.31 -6.58 0.85
CA ARG A 76 17.16 -6.58 -0.36
C ARG A 76 17.76 -7.93 -0.71
N ALA A 77 18.07 -8.75 0.29
CA ALA A 77 18.59 -10.10 0.07
C ALA A 77 17.59 -11.02 -0.65
N ASP A 78 16.29 -10.72 -0.53
CA ASP A 78 15.19 -11.47 -1.14
C ASP A 78 14.73 -10.89 -2.49
N ASP A 79 15.25 -9.72 -2.91
CA ASP A 79 14.94 -9.05 -4.17
C ASP A 79 15.70 -9.64 -5.38
N GLY A 80 15.55 -10.95 -5.60
CA GLY A 80 16.24 -11.66 -6.68
C GLY A 80 15.85 -11.18 -8.09
N ALA A 81 14.71 -10.48 -8.24
CA ALA A 81 14.23 -9.92 -9.50
C ALA A 81 14.66 -8.46 -9.74
N GLY A 82 15.32 -7.82 -8.77
CA GLY A 82 15.75 -6.42 -8.86
C GLY A 82 14.61 -5.41 -8.89
N MET A 83 13.45 -5.75 -8.31
CA MET A 83 12.26 -4.91 -8.24
C MET A 83 12.57 -3.57 -7.58
N MET A 84 13.29 -3.56 -6.46
CA MET A 84 13.59 -2.33 -5.71
C MET A 84 14.54 -1.42 -6.47
N THR A 85 15.48 -2.00 -7.23
CA THR A 85 16.38 -1.24 -8.11
C THR A 85 15.58 -0.55 -9.19
N LYS A 86 14.66 -1.27 -9.83
CA LYS A 86 13.79 -0.71 -10.86
C LYS A 86 12.83 0.34 -10.29
N ALA A 87 12.22 0.07 -9.14
CA ALA A 87 11.33 1.02 -8.44
C ALA A 87 12.03 2.36 -8.19
N ALA A 88 13.32 2.32 -7.80
CA ALA A 88 14.11 3.53 -7.57
C ALA A 88 14.29 4.41 -8.82
N GLU A 89 14.31 3.83 -10.03
CA GLU A 89 14.34 4.59 -11.29
C GLU A 89 13.07 5.43 -11.49
N HIS A 90 11.96 5.05 -10.84
CA HIS A 90 10.69 5.77 -10.85
C HIS A 90 10.45 6.58 -9.57
N GLY A 91 11.50 6.87 -8.80
CA GLY A 91 11.41 7.66 -7.56
C GLY A 91 10.84 6.90 -6.35
N LEU A 92 10.69 5.58 -6.43
CA LEU A 92 10.26 4.70 -5.34
C LEU A 92 11.48 4.01 -4.73
N ARG A 93 12.25 4.75 -3.93
CA ARG A 93 13.60 4.33 -3.54
C ARG A 93 13.70 3.89 -2.08
N PHE A 94 13.27 4.76 -1.17
CA PHE A 94 13.37 4.53 0.26
C PHE A 94 12.02 4.11 0.79
N GLY A 95 11.81 2.80 0.86
CA GLY A 95 10.50 2.21 1.09
C GLY A 95 10.36 1.52 2.43
N ILE A 96 9.14 1.52 2.96
CA ILE A 96 8.71 0.59 4.00
C ILE A 96 7.49 -0.20 3.52
N VAL A 97 7.26 -1.36 4.14
CA VAL A 97 6.00 -2.08 4.11
C VAL A 97 5.41 -2.13 5.52
N VAL A 98 4.12 -1.83 5.62
CA VAL A 98 3.29 -1.94 6.82
C VAL A 98 2.28 -3.05 6.59
N SER A 99 2.13 -3.96 7.54
CA SER A 99 1.17 -5.06 7.50
C SER A 99 0.33 -5.13 8.76
N VAL A 100 -0.99 -5.04 8.61
CA VAL A 100 -1.96 -5.06 9.72
C VAL A 100 -3.04 -6.11 9.47
N GLY A 101 -3.53 -6.69 10.57
CA GLY A 101 -4.62 -7.66 10.60
C GLY A 101 -4.17 -9.12 10.45
N ASP A 102 -5.16 -10.01 10.45
CA ASP A 102 -4.93 -11.45 10.38
C ASP A 102 -4.48 -11.90 8.99
N VAL A 103 -3.72 -13.00 8.93
CA VAL A 103 -3.17 -13.60 7.70
C VAL A 103 -4.23 -13.82 6.61
N GLY A 104 -5.47 -14.14 6.99
CA GLY A 104 -6.57 -14.37 6.04
C GLY A 104 -7.25 -13.11 5.49
N SER A 105 -6.86 -11.91 5.94
CA SER A 105 -7.53 -10.65 5.58
C SER A 105 -6.65 -9.41 5.81
N ARG A 106 -5.35 -9.51 5.50
CA ARG A 106 -4.37 -8.45 5.79
C ARG A 106 -4.66 -7.16 5.03
N THR A 107 -4.28 -6.04 5.60
CA THR A 107 -4.17 -4.76 4.88
C THR A 107 -2.71 -4.35 4.87
N LEU A 108 -2.18 -4.12 3.67
CA LEU A 108 -0.79 -3.77 3.45
C LEU A 108 -0.69 -2.33 2.96
N GLY A 109 0.22 -1.57 3.56
CA GLY A 109 0.61 -0.25 3.08
C GLY A 109 2.07 -0.26 2.67
N PHE A 110 2.38 0.33 1.52
CA PHE A 110 3.72 0.49 0.99
C PHE A 110 3.95 1.98 0.84
N PHE A 111 5.02 2.51 1.41
CA PHE A 111 5.30 3.95 1.43
C PHE A 111 6.73 4.17 1.01
N CYS A 112 6.96 5.10 0.08
CA CYS A 112 8.28 5.37 -0.47
C CYS A 112 8.57 6.87 -0.51
N HIS A 113 9.80 7.23 -0.17
CA HIS A 113 10.40 8.53 -0.50
C HIS A 113 11.39 8.37 -1.66
N ALA A 114 11.58 9.43 -2.43
CA ALA A 114 12.58 9.46 -3.51
C ALA A 114 14.00 9.75 -2.97
N ASP A 115 14.10 10.64 -1.97
CA ASP A 115 15.37 11.28 -1.63
C ASP A 115 16.01 10.81 -0.31
N ARG A 116 15.20 10.32 0.63
CA ARG A 116 15.67 9.92 1.97
C ARG A 116 14.84 8.79 2.59
N PRO A 117 15.38 8.06 3.58
CA PRO A 117 14.57 7.19 4.44
C PRO A 117 13.40 7.92 5.11
N LEU A 118 12.34 7.16 5.41
CA LEU A 118 11.23 7.64 6.23
C LEU A 118 11.71 7.86 7.66
N THR A 119 11.27 8.95 8.27
CA THR A 119 11.50 9.24 9.70
C THR A 119 10.63 8.34 10.58
N ALA A 120 11.00 8.20 11.85
CA ALA A 120 10.20 7.45 12.82
C ALA A 120 8.76 8.01 12.95
N GLU A 121 8.58 9.33 12.81
CA GLU A 121 7.27 9.99 12.84
C GLU A 121 6.43 9.63 11.62
N GLU A 122 7.02 9.67 10.41
CA GLU A 122 6.36 9.25 9.18
C GLU A 122 5.98 7.76 9.21
N ILE A 123 6.86 6.90 9.74
CA ILE A 123 6.61 5.47 9.90
C ILE A 123 5.44 5.23 10.86
N ALA A 124 5.44 5.89 12.02
CA ALA A 124 4.37 5.76 13.00
C ALA A 124 3.03 6.26 12.44
N PHE A 125 3.05 7.37 11.70
CA PHE A 125 1.88 7.91 11.01
C PHE A 125 1.34 6.95 9.95
N ALA A 126 2.21 6.40 9.09
CA ALA A 126 1.83 5.39 8.10
C ALA A 126 1.18 4.17 8.74
N ALA A 127 1.80 3.63 9.80
CA ALA A 127 1.31 2.46 10.52
C ALA A 127 -0.09 2.69 11.08
N ASP A 128 -0.29 3.80 11.79
CA ASP A 128 -1.59 4.17 12.36
C ASP A 128 -2.67 4.38 11.27
N ARG A 129 -2.34 5.01 10.14
CA ARG A 129 -3.29 5.18 9.03
C ARG A 129 -3.68 3.85 8.37
N VAL A 130 -2.74 2.93 8.22
CA VAL A 130 -3.02 1.58 7.66
C VAL A 130 -3.89 0.76 8.62
N GLU A 131 -3.65 0.86 9.93
CA GLU A 131 -4.49 0.23 10.94
C GLU A 131 -5.92 0.80 10.92
N GLN A 132 -6.07 2.12 10.87
CA GLN A 132 -7.39 2.74 10.73
C GLN A 132 -8.09 2.38 9.42
N MET A 133 -7.34 2.22 8.32
CA MET A 133 -7.88 1.74 7.04
C MET A 133 -8.40 0.31 7.18
N HIS A 134 -7.65 -0.56 7.86
CA HIS A 134 -8.06 -1.91 8.15
C HIS A 134 -9.40 -1.90 8.91
N ASP A 135 -9.47 -1.21 10.04
CA ASP A 135 -10.67 -1.15 10.88
C ASP A 135 -11.88 -0.52 10.16
N ALA A 136 -11.65 0.57 9.42
CA ALA A 136 -12.70 1.24 8.66
C ALA A 136 -13.29 0.38 7.53
N THR A 137 -12.59 -0.69 7.14
CA THR A 137 -13.00 -1.65 6.11
C THR A 137 -13.33 -3.03 6.68
N GLU A 138 -13.59 -3.13 7.98
CA GLU A 138 -14.16 -4.34 8.56
C GLU A 138 -15.54 -4.65 7.96
N GLY A 139 -15.72 -5.90 7.51
CA GLY A 139 -16.94 -6.36 6.83
C GLY A 139 -16.95 -6.08 5.32
N LEU A 140 -15.82 -5.69 4.72
CA LEU A 140 -15.75 -5.35 3.28
C LEU A 140 -16.20 -6.50 2.34
N GLY A 141 -16.13 -7.76 2.80
CA GLY A 141 -16.57 -8.91 2.02
C GLY A 141 -18.09 -9.08 1.90
N GLU A 142 -18.89 -8.32 2.65
CA GLU A 142 -20.36 -8.43 2.69
C GLU A 142 -21.07 -7.20 2.12
N VAL A 143 -20.31 -6.25 1.57
CA VAL A 143 -20.83 -4.97 1.09
C VAL A 143 -21.32 -5.09 -0.34
N SER A 144 -22.34 -4.30 -0.72
CA SER A 144 -22.85 -4.27 -2.09
C SER A 144 -21.82 -3.71 -3.09
N GLU A 145 -21.95 -4.10 -4.36
CA GLU A 145 -21.09 -3.57 -5.44
C GLU A 145 -21.18 -2.05 -5.57
N ASP A 146 -22.37 -1.44 -5.41
CA ASP A 146 -22.52 0.02 -5.46
C ASP A 146 -21.63 0.71 -4.41
N LYS A 147 -21.57 0.13 -3.20
CA LYS A 147 -20.74 0.66 -2.12
C LYS A 147 -19.26 0.42 -2.34
N LEU A 148 -18.89 -0.71 -2.96
CA LEU A 148 -17.52 -0.97 -3.39
C LEU A 148 -17.09 0.02 -4.48
N ASN A 149 -17.98 0.36 -5.41
CA ASN A 149 -17.74 1.37 -6.43
C ASN A 149 -17.55 2.76 -5.83
N ASP A 150 -18.34 3.15 -4.82
CA ASP A 150 -18.12 4.40 -4.08
C ASP A 150 -16.72 4.44 -3.46
N LEU A 151 -16.25 3.33 -2.90
CA LEU A 151 -14.92 3.23 -2.29
C LEU A 151 -13.81 3.31 -3.34
N ARG A 152 -13.94 2.59 -4.45
CA ARG A 152 -13.00 2.63 -5.59
C ARG A 152 -12.89 4.05 -6.15
N ALA A 153 -14.00 4.76 -6.27
CA ALA A 153 -14.06 6.13 -6.81
C ALA A 153 -13.27 7.14 -5.96
N ILE A 154 -13.05 6.89 -4.67
CA ILE A 154 -12.21 7.77 -3.83
C ILE A 154 -10.76 7.79 -4.35
N GLY A 155 -10.26 6.65 -4.83
CA GLY A 155 -8.89 6.52 -5.32
C GLY A 155 -8.61 7.36 -6.57
N ALA A 156 -9.63 7.66 -7.38
CA ALA A 156 -9.47 8.44 -8.61
C ALA A 156 -9.04 9.90 -8.39
N GLY A 157 -9.20 10.43 -7.16
CA GLY A 157 -8.75 11.77 -6.79
C GLY A 157 -7.33 11.82 -6.21
N LEU A 158 -6.61 10.70 -6.17
CA LEU A 158 -5.24 10.65 -5.65
C LEU A 158 -4.25 11.19 -6.68
N ARG A 159 -3.16 11.80 -6.20
CA ARG A 159 -2.09 12.30 -7.07
C ARG A 159 -1.31 11.12 -7.68
N HIS A 160 -0.92 11.24 -8.94
CA HIS A 160 -0.10 10.24 -9.63
C HIS A 160 1.13 10.85 -10.31
N ASP A 161 1.25 12.17 -10.29
CA ASP A 161 2.34 12.96 -10.85
C ASP A 161 3.61 12.89 -10.00
#